data_AF-A0A6B3CAJ5-F1
#
_entry.id   AF-A0A6B3CAJ5-F1
#
_cell.length_a   1.000
_cell.length_b   1.000
_cell.length_c   1.000
_cell.angle_alpha   90.00
_cell.angle_beta   90.00
_cell.angle_gamma   90.00
#
_symmetry.space_group_name_H-M   'P 1'
#
loop_
_entity.id
_entity.type
_entity.pdbx_description
1 polymer ?
#
loop_
_entity_poly.entity_id
_entity_poly.type
_entity_poly.pdbx_seq_one_letter_code
_entity_poly.pdbx_strand_id
1 'polypeptide(L)'
;MTEMMKGGGIQDVADTTRTVLVWDPLVRSSHWGLVAAFAVAWLAADEVQPLHEAAGYAVAALLAIRLIWGFVGSRHARFTQFVRGPAATLAYLGDMLHGRERRHLGHN
;
A
#
# COMPACT_ATOMS: atom_id res chain seq x y z
N MET A 1 -17.72 -53.25 -23.25
CA MET A 1 -17.07 -53.86 -22.07
C MET A 1 -15.62 -54.03 -22.48
N THR A 2 -14.71 -53.09 -22.27
CA THR A 2 -14.24 -52.56 -20.98
C THR A 2 -13.34 -51.33 -21.29
N GLU A 3 -13.22 -50.38 -20.35
CA GLU A 3 -12.10 -49.40 -20.27
C GLU A 3 -12.06 -48.21 -21.26
N MET A 4 -13.01 -47.27 -21.17
CA MET A 4 -12.80 -45.90 -21.70
C MET A 4 -13.35 -44.78 -20.79
N MET A 5 -13.29 -44.92 -19.45
CA MET A 5 -13.77 -43.86 -18.53
C MET A 5 -13.00 -43.74 -17.20
N LYS A 6 -11.67 -43.56 -17.20
CA LYS A 6 -10.94 -43.11 -15.99
C LYS A 6 -9.56 -42.58 -16.37
N GLY A 7 -9.12 -41.39 -16.02
CA GLY A 7 -9.76 -40.28 -15.34
C GLY A 7 -8.86 -39.05 -15.50
N GLY A 8 -9.41 -37.97 -16.02
CA GLY A 8 -8.68 -36.71 -16.24
C GLY A 8 -9.47 -35.48 -15.85
N GLY A 9 -10.45 -35.62 -14.94
CA GLY A 9 -11.48 -34.59 -14.74
C GLY A 9 -11.63 -34.03 -13.33
N ILE A 10 -10.83 -34.45 -12.33
CA ILE A 10 -11.03 -34.06 -10.93
C ILE A 10 -9.71 -33.75 -10.20
N GLN A 11 -8.71 -33.17 -10.87
CA GLN A 11 -7.51 -32.67 -10.17
C GLN A 11 -7.27 -31.15 -10.40
N ASP A 12 -8.07 -30.52 -11.27
CA ASP A 12 -7.76 -29.16 -11.75
C ASP A 12 -8.65 -28.06 -11.12
N VAL A 13 -9.62 -28.42 -10.28
CA VAL A 13 -10.54 -27.45 -9.64
C VAL A 13 -9.99 -26.96 -8.30
N ALA A 14 -8.84 -27.47 -7.86
CA ALA A 14 -8.25 -27.16 -6.56
C ALA A 14 -7.20 -26.03 -6.63
N ASP A 15 -7.46 -24.90 -7.30
CA ASP A 15 -6.70 -23.66 -7.05
C ASP A 15 -7.36 -22.38 -7.61
N THR A 16 -8.51 -21.93 -7.09
CA THR A 16 -9.15 -20.69 -7.59
C THR A 16 -9.39 -19.60 -6.56
N THR A 17 -8.66 -19.61 -5.44
CA THR A 17 -8.66 -18.47 -4.50
C THR A 17 -7.26 -17.87 -4.45
N ARG A 18 -6.87 -17.19 -5.54
CA ARG A 18 -5.58 -16.49 -5.60
C ARG A 18 -5.64 -15.21 -4.77
N THR A 19 -5.16 -15.27 -3.52
CA THR A 19 -5.03 -14.09 -2.66
C THR A 19 -3.96 -13.15 -3.21
N VAL A 20 -4.32 -11.89 -3.45
CA VAL A 20 -3.38 -10.84 -3.88
C VAL A 20 -3.03 -9.97 -2.67
N LEU A 21 -1.75 -9.86 -2.36
CA LEU A 21 -1.24 -8.94 -1.34
C LEU A 21 -1.34 -7.50 -1.85
N VAL A 22 -2.43 -6.81 -1.49
CA VAL A 22 -2.66 -5.41 -1.83
C VAL A 22 -1.93 -4.47 -0.86
N TRP A 23 -1.77 -4.88 0.40
CA TRP A 23 -1.19 -4.05 1.44
C TRP A 23 0.32 -4.28 1.57
N ASP A 24 1.11 -3.32 1.12
CA ASP A 24 2.58 -3.37 1.25
C ASP A 24 3.01 -3.18 2.72
N PRO A 25 3.66 -4.18 3.35
CA PRO A 25 3.99 -4.13 4.78
C PRO A 25 5.02 -3.05 5.11
N LEU A 26 5.95 -2.75 4.20
CA LEU A 26 7.00 -1.75 4.42
C LEU A 26 6.43 -0.32 4.33
N VAL A 27 5.46 -0.08 3.44
CA VAL A 27 4.70 1.18 3.44
C VAL A 27 3.98 1.37 4.76
N ARG A 28 3.36 0.31 5.31
CA ARG A 28 2.63 0.39 6.57
C ARG A 28 3.55 0.67 7.76
N SER A 29 4.63 -0.09 7.89
CA SER A 29 5.56 0.06 9.01
C SER A 29 6.26 1.41 8.98
N SER A 30 6.72 1.87 7.81
CA SER A 30 7.35 3.19 7.67
C SER A 30 6.37 4.32 7.98
N HIS A 31 5.10 4.21 7.58
CA HIS A 31 4.09 5.23 7.86
C HIS A 31 3.77 5.34 9.35
N TRP A 32 3.45 4.23 10.02
CA TRP A 32 3.17 4.26 11.46
C TRP A 32 4.41 4.58 12.29
N GLY A 33 5.60 4.14 11.85
CA GLY A 33 6.87 4.54 12.43
C GLY A 33 7.08 6.05 12.34
N LEU A 34 6.75 6.67 11.20
CA LEU A 34 6.85 8.12 11.02
C LEU A 34 5.91 8.87 11.96
N VAL A 35 4.66 8.40 12.10
CA VAL A 35 3.69 8.96 13.04
C VAL A 35 4.22 8.89 14.48
N ALA A 36 4.74 7.73 14.89
CA ALA A 36 5.30 7.54 16.23
C ALA A 36 6.54 8.42 16.48
N ALA A 37 7.50 8.44 15.54
CA ALA A 37 8.71 9.25 15.66
C ALA A 37 8.39 10.76 15.71
N PHE A 38 7.43 11.21 14.90
CA PHE A 38 6.95 12.58 14.96
C PHE A 38 6.29 12.91 16.31
N ALA A 39 5.43 12.02 16.83
CA ALA A 39 4.80 12.21 18.13
C ALA A 39 5.85 12.30 19.26
N VAL A 40 6.88 11.44 19.23
CA VAL A 40 8.00 11.52 20.18
C VAL A 40 8.75 12.84 20.04
N ALA A 41 9.09 13.26 18.82
CA ALA A 41 9.77 14.53 18.59
C ALA A 41 8.95 15.72 19.11
N TRP A 42 7.64 15.71 18.89
CA TRP A 42 6.73 16.75 19.36
C TRP A 42 6.67 16.82 20.88
N LEU A 43 6.51 15.68 21.56
CA LEU A 43 6.45 15.62 23.02
C LEU A 43 7.79 15.94 23.69
N ALA A 44 8.91 15.60 23.05
CA ALA A 44 10.25 15.81 23.60
C ALA A 44 10.81 17.22 23.34
N ALA A 45 10.18 18.03 22.49
CA ALA A 45 10.74 19.26 21.95
C ALA A 45 11.22 20.25 23.04
N ASP A 46 10.44 20.41 24.11
CA ASP A 46 10.74 21.39 25.16
C ASP A 46 11.35 20.77 26.44
N GLU A 47 11.33 19.44 26.56
CA GLU A 47 11.75 18.75 27.80
C GLU A 47 13.03 17.92 27.65
N VAL A 48 13.25 17.27 26.50
CA VAL A 48 14.32 16.29 26.32
C VAL A 48 14.96 16.43 24.94
N GLN A 49 15.77 17.48 24.76
CA GLN A 49 16.42 17.83 23.49
C GLN A 49 17.17 16.65 22.81
N PRO A 50 17.95 15.81 23.51
CA PRO A 50 18.61 14.66 22.86
C PRO A 50 17.62 13.64 22.27
N LEU A 51 16.46 13.48 22.90
CA LEU A 51 15.41 12.59 22.41
C LEU A 51 14.69 13.20 21.20
N HIS A 52 14.44 14.51 21.21
CA HIS A 52 13.93 15.24 20.05
C HIS A 52 14.86 15.08 18.83
N GLU A 53 16.17 15.25 19.02
CA GLU A 53 17.17 15.09 17.96
C GLU A 53 17.22 13.65 17.44
N ALA A 54 17.24 12.66 18.33
CA ALA A 54 17.21 11.24 17.94
C ALA A 54 15.92 10.89 17.16
N ALA A 55 14.77 11.42 17.58
CA ALA A 55 13.51 11.25 16.87
C ALA A 55 13.53 11.94 15.49
N GLY A 56 14.18 13.10 15.37
CA GLY A 56 14.43 13.77 14.08
C GLY A 56 15.24 12.90 13.10
N TYR A 57 16.31 12.25 13.57
CA TYR A 57 17.08 11.31 12.75
C TYR A 57 16.25 10.08 12.34
N ALA A 58 15.42 9.56 13.25
CA ALA A 58 14.50 8.46 12.93
C ALA A 58 13.49 8.88 11.85
N VAL A 59 12.91 10.08 11.95
CA VAL A 59 12.03 10.67 10.91
C VAL A 59 12.76 10.75 9.57
N ALA A 60 13.99 11.29 9.54
CA ALA A 60 14.77 11.40 8.31
C ALA A 60 15.05 10.02 7.66
N ALA A 61 15.42 9.02 8.46
CA ALA A 61 15.66 7.66 7.99
C ALA A 61 14.38 7.01 7.43
N LEU A 62 13.25 7.14 8.14
CA LEU A 62 11.96 6.61 7.71
C LEU A 62 11.48 7.26 6.41
N LEU A 63 11.69 8.57 6.25
CA LEU A 63 11.41 9.29 5.01
C LEU A 63 12.29 8.79 3.86
N ALA A 64 13.60 8.61 4.09
CA ALA A 64 14.50 8.08 3.06
C ALA A 64 14.06 6.68 2.59
N ILE A 65 13.78 5.77 3.54
CA ILE A 65 13.25 4.44 3.25
C ILE A 65 11.95 4.54 2.44
N ARG A 66 11.03 5.42 2.86
CA ARG A 66 9.73 5.58 2.21
C ARG A 66 9.85 6.11 0.79
N LEU A 67 10.73 7.08 0.56
CA LEU A 67 10.99 7.66 -0.75
C LEU A 67 11.58 6.62 -1.69
N ILE A 68 12.65 5.93 -1.28
CA ILE A 68 13.28 4.85 -2.05
C ILE A 68 12.24 3.79 -2.41
N TRP A 69 11.50 3.28 -1.42
CA TRP A 69 10.47 2.27 -1.65
C TRP A 69 9.30 2.77 -2.52
N GLY A 70 9.00 4.07 -2.49
CA GLY A 70 8.01 4.70 -3.37
C GLY A 70 8.42 4.74 -4.85
N PHE A 71 9.69 4.57 -5.16
CA PHE A 71 10.19 4.45 -6.54
C PHE A 71 10.43 3.00 -6.97
N VAL A 72 11.12 2.20 -6.13
CA VAL A 72 11.54 0.83 -6.51
C VAL A 72 10.60 -0.28 -6.02
N GLY A 73 9.72 0.01 -5.07
CA GLY A 73 8.88 -0.98 -4.39
C GLY A 73 7.78 -1.62 -5.23
N SER A 74 6.94 -2.40 -4.55
CA SER A 74 5.83 -3.16 -5.14
C SER A 74 4.85 -2.25 -5.90
N ARG A 75 4.00 -2.83 -6.75
CA ARG A 75 2.98 -2.07 -7.51
C ARG A 75 2.24 -1.09 -6.59
N HIS A 76 1.76 -1.56 -5.44
CA HIS A 76 0.96 -0.77 -4.50
C HIS A 76 1.78 0.22 -3.65
N ALA A 77 3.11 0.10 -3.60
CA ALA A 77 3.97 1.04 -2.90
C ALA A 77 4.33 2.29 -3.72
N ARG A 78 4.27 2.18 -5.06
CA ARG A 78 4.75 3.23 -5.97
C ARG A 78 3.90 4.49 -5.92
N PHE A 79 4.56 5.64 -5.96
CA PHE A 79 3.89 6.95 -5.98
C PHE A 79 2.89 7.10 -7.12
N THR A 80 3.17 6.48 -8.27
CA THR A 80 2.28 6.52 -9.45
C THR A 80 0.95 5.78 -9.28
N GLN A 81 0.80 4.91 -8.26
CA GLN A 81 -0.50 4.28 -7.99
C GLN A 81 -1.50 5.24 -7.35
N PHE A 82 -1.04 6.17 -6.50
CA PHE A 82 -1.92 7.09 -5.78
C PHE A 82 -1.84 8.54 -6.28
N VAL A 83 -0.69 9.01 -6.75
CA VAL A 83 -0.56 10.32 -7.38
C VAL A 83 -1.08 10.21 -8.81
N ARG A 84 -2.36 10.52 -8.99
CA ARG A 84 -2.98 10.67 -10.31
C ARG A 84 -2.86 12.14 -10.76
N GLY A 85 -2.63 12.34 -12.05
CA GLY A 85 -2.58 13.68 -12.63
C GLY A 85 -3.92 14.42 -12.47
N PRO A 86 -3.91 15.76 -12.37
CA PRO A 86 -5.10 16.55 -12.07
C PRO A 86 -6.26 16.29 -13.04
N ALA A 87 -5.99 16.08 -14.33
CA ALA A 87 -7.01 15.74 -15.32
C ALA A 87 -7.70 14.38 -15.03
N ALA A 88 -6.95 13.37 -14.62
CA ALA A 88 -7.52 12.06 -14.27
C ALA A 88 -8.35 12.13 -12.99
N THR A 89 -7.93 12.95 -12.02
CA THR A 89 -8.69 13.20 -10.79
C THR A 89 -10.01 13.92 -11.07
N LEU A 90 -10.00 14.95 -11.92
CA LEU A 90 -11.22 15.68 -12.31
C LEU A 90 -12.18 14.81 -13.13
N ALA A 91 -11.66 14.00 -14.05
CA ALA A 91 -12.47 13.05 -14.81
C ALA A 91 -13.12 12.01 -13.89
N TYR A 92 -12.37 11.46 -12.93
CA TYR A 92 -12.92 10.53 -11.93
C TYR A 92 -14.00 11.18 -11.06
N LEU A 93 -13.82 12.43 -10.64
CA LEU A 93 -14.84 13.17 -9.90
C LEU A 93 -16.11 13.35 -10.73
N GLY A 94 -15.96 13.66 -12.02
CA GLY A 94 -17.07 13.71 -12.98
C GLY A 94 -17.80 12.36 -13.10
N ASP A 95 -17.06 11.26 -13.26
CA ASP A 95 -17.63 9.91 -13.35
C ASP A 95 -18.37 9.52 -12.06
N MET A 96 -17.85 9.91 -10.89
CA MET A 96 -18.48 9.69 -9.59
C MET A 96 -19.81 10.45 -9.46
N LEU A 97 -19.87 11.71 -9.90
CA LEU A 97 -21.09 12.51 -9.90
C LEU A 97 -22.15 11.97 -10.86
N HIS A 98 -21.76 11.23 -11.90
CA HIS A 98 -22.66 10.59 -12.86
C HIS A 98 -22.96 9.11 -12.53
N GLY A 99 -22.48 8.59 -11.40
CA GLY A 99 -22.68 7.18 -11.01
C GLY A 99 -22.06 6.17 -11.98
N ARG A 100 -20.97 6.54 -12.66
CA ARG A 100 -20.22 5.69 -13.61
C ARG A 100 -18.85 5.30 -13.07
N GLU A 101 -18.68 5.31 -11.75
CA GLU A 101 -17.41 5.03 -11.10
C GLU A 101 -16.92 3.61 -11.39
N ARG A 102 -15.64 3.48 -11.74
CA ARG A 102 -15.01 2.18 -11.95
C ARG A 102 -14.72 1.55 -10.59
N ARG A 103 -15.07 0.27 -10.43
CA ARG A 103 -14.75 -0.49 -9.23
C ARG A 103 -13.25 -0.77 -9.16
N HIS A 104 -12.61 -0.28 -8.10
CA HIS A 104 -11.17 -0.46 -7.85
C HIS A 104 -10.96 -1.41 -6.68
N LEU A 105 -10.07 -2.39 -6.86
CA LEU A 105 -9.63 -3.28 -5.78
C LEU A 105 -8.98 -2.43 -4.68
N GLY A 106 -9.66 -2.31 -3.53
CA GLY A 106 -9.24 -1.44 -2.42
C GLY A 106 -10.38 -0.60 -1.84
N HIS A 107 -11.50 -0.44 -2.54
CA HIS A 107 -12.75 0.06 -1.98
C HIS A 107 -13.64 -1.15 -1.68
N ASN A 108 -13.95 -1.40 -0.39
CA ASN A 108 -14.96 -2.38 0.02
C ASN A 108 -16.35 -1.90 -0.43
#